data_AF-A0A4R0K0N4-F1
#
_entry.id   AF-A0A4R0K0N4-F1
#
_cell.length_a   1.000
_cell.length_b   1.000
_cell.length_c   1.000
_cell.angle_alpha   90.00
_cell.angle_beta   90.00
_cell.angle_gamma   90.00
#
_symmetry.space_group_name_H-M   'P 1'
#
loop_
_entity.id
_entity.type
_entity.pdbx_description
1 polymer ?
#
loop_
_entity_poly.entity_id
_entity_poly.type
_entity_poly.pdbx_seq_one_letter_code
_entity_poly.pdbx_strand_id
1 'polypeptide(L)'
;MDFATQFEALEKRTAEGLSAVKGAASESRDQLRQRIDQARVDLDLAGKDVRQKANETAEQTQSKWAQMKADASAKMDDIKGKIDKRNDQRDAKAAAREADFAEADALDAIDYAAWMVQNARLAALDALDARAYADERAQAAGIAP
;
A
#
# COMPACT_ATOMS: atom_id res chain seq x y z
N MET A 1 16.07 -14.26 0.49
CA MET A 1 15.25 -13.07 0.25
C MET A 1 16.06 -11.87 0.67
N ASP A 2 16.12 -10.83 -0.16
CA ASP A 2 16.72 -9.57 0.24
C ASP A 2 15.62 -8.63 0.74
N PHE A 3 15.41 -8.63 2.06
CA PHE A 3 14.43 -7.75 2.68
C PHE A 3 14.84 -6.27 2.57
N ALA A 4 16.15 -5.95 2.55
CA ALA A 4 16.61 -4.57 2.43
C ALA A 4 16.19 -3.96 1.09
N THR A 5 16.43 -4.67 -0.02
CA THR A 5 15.95 -4.26 -1.35
C THR A 5 14.43 -4.05 -1.40
N GLN A 6 13.63 -4.86 -0.67
CA GLN A 6 12.18 -4.66 -0.62
C GLN A 6 11.79 -3.39 0.16
N PHE A 7 12.49 -3.08 1.24
CA PHE A 7 12.27 -1.85 2.01
C PHE A 7 12.73 -0.61 1.25
N GLU A 8 13.82 -0.66 0.49
CA GLU A 8 14.26 0.42 -0.40
C GLU A 8 13.19 0.70 -1.49
N ALA A 9 12.56 -0.35 -2.02
CA ALA A 9 11.45 -0.19 -2.96
C ALA A 9 10.22 0.46 -2.30
N LEU A 10 9.94 0.15 -1.02
CA LEU A 10 8.88 0.82 -0.25
C LEU A 10 9.21 2.28 0.01
N GLU A 11 10.44 2.58 0.42
CA GLU A 11 10.93 3.95 0.63
C GLU A 11 10.74 4.80 -0.63
N LYS A 12 11.16 4.28 -1.78
CA LYS A 12 10.99 4.96 -3.07
C LYS A 12 9.52 5.27 -3.37
N ARG A 13 8.61 4.31 -3.16
CA ARG A 13 7.16 4.51 -3.39
C ARG A 13 6.58 5.57 -2.46
N THR A 14 6.98 5.58 -1.19
CA THR A 14 6.54 6.62 -0.23
C THR A 14 7.10 8.00 -0.61
N ALA A 15 8.35 8.08 -1.09
CA ALA A 15 8.94 9.32 -1.58
C ALA A 15 8.24 9.86 -2.84
N GLU A 16 7.89 8.98 -3.78
CA GLU A 16 7.10 9.32 -4.97
C GLU A 16 5.71 9.86 -4.57
N GLY A 17 5.03 9.20 -3.63
CA GLY A 17 3.75 9.66 -3.07
C GLY A 17 3.84 11.05 -2.43
N LEU A 18 4.89 11.29 -1.63
CA LEU A 18 5.16 12.61 -1.03
C LEU A 18 5.36 13.68 -2.11
N SER A 19 6.14 13.38 -3.15
CA SER A 19 6.36 14.31 -4.26
C SER A 19 5.07 14.61 -5.02
N ALA A 20 4.23 13.60 -5.27
CA ALA A 20 2.95 13.76 -5.95
C ALA A 20 1.99 14.67 -5.16
N VAL A 21 1.85 14.45 -3.85
CA VAL A 21 0.99 15.27 -2.98
C VAL A 21 1.49 16.71 -2.88
N LYS A 22 2.82 16.91 -2.73
CA LYS A 22 3.41 18.27 -2.73
C LYS A 22 3.15 19.00 -4.04
N GLY A 23 3.28 18.31 -5.18
CA GLY A 23 2.99 18.88 -6.49
C GLY A 23 1.51 19.25 -6.67
N ALA A 24 0.61 18.43 -6.14
CA ALA A 24 -0.85 18.64 -6.21
C ALA A 24 -1.36 19.80 -5.34
N ALA A 25 -0.65 20.19 -4.26
CA ALA A 25 -1.16 21.13 -3.27
C ALA A 25 -1.57 22.51 -3.82
N SER A 26 -0.99 22.94 -4.94
CA SER A 26 -1.30 24.23 -5.59
C SER A 26 -2.02 24.08 -6.94
N GLU A 27 -2.49 22.88 -7.27
CA GLU A 27 -3.09 22.60 -8.56
C GLU A 27 -4.57 22.95 -8.62
N SER A 28 -5.05 23.26 -9.83
CA SER A 28 -6.47 23.43 -10.09
C SER A 28 -7.23 22.10 -9.96
N ARG A 29 -8.55 22.18 -9.76
CA ARG A 29 -9.42 21.00 -9.66
C ARG A 29 -9.31 20.06 -10.87
N ASP A 30 -9.16 20.61 -12.08
CA ASP A 30 -9.07 19.78 -13.28
C ASP A 30 -7.72 19.04 -13.37
N GLN A 31 -6.63 19.68 -12.94
CA GLN A 31 -5.33 19.02 -12.81
C GLN A 31 -5.35 17.92 -11.73
N LEU A 32 -5.98 18.19 -10.58
CA LEU A 32 -6.17 17.20 -9.51
C LEU A 32 -6.97 15.98 -10.00
N ARG A 33 -7.99 16.18 -10.84
CA ARG A 33 -8.75 15.07 -11.46
C ARG A 33 -7.86 14.20 -12.35
N GLN A 34 -7.02 14.81 -13.18
CA GLN A 34 -6.07 14.07 -14.01
C GLN A 34 -5.09 13.25 -13.15
N ARG A 35 -4.58 13.83 -12.06
CA ARG A 35 -3.72 13.09 -11.12
C ARG A 35 -4.44 11.93 -10.43
N ILE A 36 -5.70 12.12 -10.04
CA ILE A 36 -6.53 11.06 -9.45
C ILE A 36 -6.70 9.90 -10.45
N ASP A 37 -6.99 10.20 -11.71
CA ASP A 37 -7.13 9.17 -12.74
C ASP A 37 -5.82 8.44 -13.01
N GLN A 38 -4.69 9.15 -13.04
CA GLN A 38 -3.37 8.52 -13.14
C GLN A 38 -3.07 7.64 -11.92
N ALA A 39 -3.33 8.12 -10.70
CA ALA A 39 -3.13 7.37 -9.47
C ALA A 39 -3.98 6.10 -9.42
N ARG A 40 -5.20 6.13 -9.97
CA ARG A 40 -6.05 4.94 -10.14
C ARG A 40 -5.39 3.90 -11.06
N VAL A 41 -4.83 4.34 -12.19
CA VAL A 41 -4.11 3.45 -13.13
C VAL A 41 -2.85 2.86 -12.50
N ASP A 42 -2.05 3.69 -11.83
CA ASP A 42 -0.81 3.26 -11.18
C ASP A 42 -1.08 2.21 -10.09
N LEU A 43 -2.18 2.38 -9.36
CA LEU A 43 -2.61 1.46 -8.32
C LEU A 43 -3.09 0.11 -8.88
N ASP A 44 -3.83 0.13 -9.99
CA ASP A 44 -4.26 -1.08 -10.70
C ASP A 44 -3.05 -1.85 -11.27
N LEU A 45 -2.03 -1.14 -11.79
CA LEU A 45 -0.78 -1.74 -12.26
C LEU A 45 0.02 -2.36 -11.11
N ALA A 46 0.17 -1.63 -10.00
CA ALA A 46 0.84 -2.14 -8.80
C ALA A 46 0.16 -3.41 -8.27
N GLY A 47 -1.18 -3.48 -8.30
CA GLY A 47 -1.94 -4.68 -7.91
C GLY A 47 -1.70 -5.90 -8.81
N LYS A 48 -1.41 -5.69 -10.10
CA LYS A 48 -1.09 -6.77 -11.06
C LYS A 48 0.33 -7.30 -10.87
N ASP A 49 1.32 -6.44 -10.64
CA ASP A 49 2.71 -6.86 -10.45
C ASP A 49 2.88 -7.79 -9.25
N VAL A 50 2.16 -7.54 -8.16
CA VAL A 50 2.21 -8.43 -6.99
C VAL A 50 1.42 -9.74 -7.20
N ARG A 51 0.53 -9.79 -8.21
CA ARG A 51 -0.15 -11.03 -8.63
C ARG A 51 0.84 -12.02 -9.25
N GLN A 52 1.85 -11.52 -9.96
CA GLN A 52 2.87 -12.36 -10.60
C GLN A 52 3.86 -12.93 -9.57
N LYS A 53 4.34 -12.13 -8.61
CA LYS A 53 5.28 -12.58 -7.57
C LYS A 53 4.69 -13.60 -6.57
N ALA A 54 3.37 -13.57 -6.34
CA ALA A 54 2.72 -14.46 -5.37
C ALA A 54 2.49 -15.90 -5.88
N ASN A 55 2.63 -16.16 -7.18
CA ASN A 55 2.46 -17.50 -7.75
C ASN A 55 3.72 -18.38 -7.63
N GLU A 56 4.85 -17.85 -7.17
CA GLU A 56 6.13 -18.57 -7.17
C GLU A 56 6.54 -19.14 -5.80
N THR A 57 5.84 -18.84 -4.69
CA THR A 57 6.24 -19.40 -3.37
C THR A 57 5.10 -19.44 -2.34
N ALA A 58 4.72 -20.67 -1.93
CA ALA A 58 3.93 -21.05 -0.74
C ALA A 58 2.39 -20.82 -0.76
N GLU A 59 1.65 -21.91 -0.94
CA GLU A 59 0.18 -21.99 -0.88
C GLU A 59 -0.45 -21.39 0.40
N GLN A 60 0.24 -21.44 1.56
CA GLN A 60 -0.26 -20.86 2.81
C GLN A 60 -0.09 -19.33 2.88
N THR A 61 1.02 -18.79 2.37
CA THR A 61 1.27 -17.34 2.28
C THR A 61 0.33 -16.68 1.26
N GLN A 62 -0.10 -17.45 0.25
CA GLN A 62 -1.05 -17.02 -0.77
C GLN A 62 -2.40 -16.59 -0.17
N SER A 63 -2.85 -17.18 0.95
CA SER A 63 -4.14 -16.88 1.60
C SER A 63 -4.17 -15.50 2.28
N LYS A 64 -3.18 -15.19 3.13
CA LYS A 64 -3.07 -13.88 3.80
C LYS A 64 -2.83 -12.74 2.81
N TRP A 65 -2.00 -13.00 1.79
CA TRP A 65 -1.77 -12.04 0.72
C TRP A 65 -3.02 -11.80 -0.15
N ALA A 66 -3.80 -12.85 -0.43
CA ALA A 66 -5.06 -12.72 -1.15
C ALA A 66 -6.09 -11.88 -0.36
N GLN A 67 -6.19 -12.09 0.94
CA GLN A 67 -7.06 -11.31 1.80
C GLN A 67 -6.65 -9.83 1.86
N MET A 68 -5.36 -9.55 2.10
CA MET A 68 -4.86 -8.16 2.09
C MET A 68 -5.14 -7.43 0.77
N LYS A 69 -5.06 -8.14 -0.37
CA LYS A 69 -5.43 -7.59 -1.67
C LYS A 69 -6.93 -7.32 -1.78
N ALA A 70 -7.77 -8.24 -1.32
CA ALA A 70 -9.23 -8.05 -1.36
C ALA A 70 -9.65 -6.83 -0.52
N ASP A 71 -9.09 -6.69 0.68
CA ASP A 71 -9.34 -5.56 1.56
C ASP A 71 -8.86 -4.24 0.92
N ALA A 72 -7.68 -4.26 0.29
CA ALA A 72 -7.16 -3.10 -0.44
C ALA A 72 -8.05 -2.74 -1.64
N SER A 73 -8.49 -3.71 -2.45
CA SER A 73 -9.40 -3.46 -3.58
C SER A 73 -10.75 -2.90 -3.13
N ALA A 74 -11.33 -3.42 -2.04
CA ALA A 74 -12.57 -2.89 -1.49
C ALA A 74 -12.43 -1.41 -1.04
N LYS A 75 -11.31 -1.08 -0.39
CA LYS A 75 -11.01 0.32 0.00
C LYS A 75 -10.82 1.22 -1.23
N MET A 76 -10.22 0.71 -2.31
CA MET A 76 -10.07 1.45 -3.57
C MET A 76 -11.42 1.75 -4.22
N ASP A 77 -12.32 0.78 -4.26
CA ASP A 77 -13.64 0.94 -4.85
C ASP A 77 -14.51 1.93 -4.04
N ASP A 78 -14.39 1.93 -2.70
CA ASP A 78 -15.01 2.94 -1.82
C ASP A 78 -14.49 4.35 -2.16
N ILE A 79 -13.18 4.53 -2.29
CA ILE A 79 -12.57 5.82 -2.67
C ILE A 79 -13.06 6.25 -4.06
N LYS A 80 -13.15 5.34 -5.03
CA LYS A 80 -13.67 5.63 -6.37
C LYS A 80 -15.12 6.14 -6.31
N GLY A 81 -15.99 5.43 -5.58
CA GLY A 81 -17.39 5.85 -5.42
C GLY A 81 -17.54 7.21 -4.75
N LYS A 82 -16.72 7.51 -3.74
CA LYS A 82 -16.70 8.83 -3.06
C LYS A 82 -16.23 9.96 -3.99
N ILE A 83 -15.22 9.72 -4.82
CA ILE A 83 -14.75 10.70 -5.82
C ILE A 83 -15.87 11.01 -6.82
N ASP A 84 -16.56 9.99 -7.31
CA ASP A 84 -17.61 10.15 -8.32
C ASP A 84 -18.81 10.91 -7.73
N LYS A 85 -19.23 10.57 -6.50
CA LYS A 85 -20.27 11.31 -5.76
C LYS A 85 -19.94 12.81 -5.62
N ARG A 86 -18.69 13.15 -5.31
CA ARG A 86 -18.26 14.56 -5.20
C ARG A 86 -18.28 15.30 -6.54
N ASN A 87 -18.13 14.60 -7.65
CA ASN A 87 -18.16 15.22 -8.98
C ASN A 87 -19.57 15.70 -9.37
N ASP A 88 -20.61 15.06 -8.84
CA ASP A 88 -22.01 15.36 -9.14
C ASP A 88 -22.67 16.32 -8.14
N GLN A 89 -22.00 16.62 -7.01
CA GLN A 89 -22.57 17.43 -5.94
C GLN A 89 -22.59 18.92 -6.27
N ARG A 90 -23.81 19.51 -6.31
CA ARG A 90 -24.02 20.92 -6.65
C ARG A 90 -24.26 21.85 -5.45
N ASP A 91 -24.65 21.31 -4.30
CA ASP A 91 -24.83 22.11 -3.08
C ASP A 91 -23.48 22.37 -2.39
N ALA A 92 -23.20 23.64 -2.10
CA ALA A 92 -21.92 24.08 -1.57
C ALA A 92 -21.64 23.56 -0.15
N LYS A 93 -22.67 23.43 0.71
CA LYS A 93 -22.49 22.94 2.09
C LYS A 93 -22.19 21.45 2.11
N ALA A 94 -22.90 20.70 1.28
CA ALA A 94 -22.63 19.29 1.07
C ALA A 94 -21.25 19.07 0.42
N ALA A 95 -20.85 19.89 -0.56
CA ALA A 95 -19.51 19.80 -1.15
C ALA A 95 -18.39 20.06 -0.12
N ALA A 96 -18.56 21.05 0.77
CA ALA A 96 -17.62 21.30 1.86
C ALA A 96 -17.55 20.10 2.83
N ARG A 97 -18.69 19.57 3.25
CA ARG A 97 -18.72 18.41 4.15
C ARG A 97 -18.09 17.15 3.53
N GLU A 98 -18.31 16.92 2.24
CA GLU A 98 -17.66 15.82 1.53
C GLU A 98 -16.15 16.03 1.35
N ALA A 99 -15.69 17.28 1.32
CA ALA A 99 -14.26 17.59 1.36
C ALA A 99 -13.67 17.25 2.74
N ASP A 100 -14.32 17.65 3.84
CA ASP A 100 -13.88 17.32 5.21
C ASP A 100 -13.75 15.79 5.40
N PHE A 101 -14.73 15.03 4.89
CA PHE A 101 -14.67 13.56 4.92
C PHE A 101 -13.55 13.00 4.04
N ALA A 102 -13.29 13.59 2.88
CA ALA A 102 -12.20 13.16 2.00
C ALA A 102 -10.82 13.39 2.65
N GLU A 103 -10.65 14.51 3.35
CA GLU A 103 -9.43 14.83 4.08
C GLU A 103 -9.21 13.85 5.24
N ALA A 104 -10.27 13.55 6.02
CA ALA A 104 -10.20 12.55 7.09
C ALA A 104 -9.88 11.15 6.56
N ASP A 105 -10.57 10.70 5.49
CA ASP A 105 -10.30 9.41 4.84
C ASP A 105 -8.85 9.32 4.33
N ALA A 106 -8.28 10.42 3.83
CA ALA A 106 -6.89 10.47 3.37
C ALA A 106 -5.89 10.35 4.52
N LEU A 107 -6.16 11.00 5.67
CA LEU A 107 -5.35 10.86 6.89
C LEU A 107 -5.38 9.42 7.41
N ASP A 108 -6.57 8.83 7.52
CA ASP A 108 -6.73 7.43 7.94
C ASP A 108 -5.96 6.46 7.03
N ALA A 109 -5.96 6.71 5.71
CA ALA A 109 -5.21 5.91 4.74
C ALA A 109 -3.69 6.05 4.91
N ILE A 110 -3.19 7.26 5.23
CA ILE A 110 -1.77 7.50 5.51
C ILE A 110 -1.35 6.78 6.80
N ASP A 111 -2.15 6.90 7.87
CA ASP A 111 -1.87 6.24 9.15
C ASP A 111 -1.88 4.72 9.01
N TYR A 112 -2.84 4.17 8.25
CA TYR A 112 -2.88 2.75 7.93
C TYR A 112 -1.65 2.30 7.14
N ALA A 113 -1.22 3.07 6.12
CA ALA A 113 -0.03 2.76 5.35
C ALA A 113 1.24 2.77 6.23
N ALA A 114 1.38 3.76 7.11
CA ALA A 114 2.48 3.83 8.06
C ALA A 114 2.50 2.61 9.00
N TRP A 115 1.34 2.22 9.54
CA TRP A 115 1.21 1.02 10.36
C TRP A 115 1.59 -0.26 9.59
N MET A 116 1.23 -0.36 8.32
CA MET A 116 1.59 -1.50 7.47
C MET A 116 3.10 -1.60 7.22
N VAL A 117 3.80 -0.47 7.04
CA VAL A 117 5.28 -0.46 6.94
C VAL A 117 5.91 -1.00 8.23
N GLN A 118 5.38 -0.62 9.40
CA GLN A 118 5.87 -1.11 10.69
C GLN A 118 5.60 -2.62 10.86
N ASN A 119 4.44 -3.11 10.42
CA ASN A 119 4.14 -4.54 10.42
C ASN A 119 5.06 -5.34 9.49
N ALA A 120 5.35 -4.83 8.29
CA ALA A 120 6.30 -5.45 7.38
C ALA A 120 7.68 -5.56 8.04
N ARG A 121 8.10 -4.54 8.80
CA ARG A 121 9.39 -4.54 9.50
C ARG A 121 9.44 -5.64 10.56
N LEU A 122 8.38 -5.76 11.36
CA LEU A 122 8.27 -6.82 12.36
C LEU A 122 8.38 -8.21 11.72
N ALA A 123 7.63 -8.46 10.63
CA ALA A 123 7.65 -9.74 9.93
C ALA A 123 9.01 -10.06 9.30
N ALA A 124 9.72 -9.05 8.77
CA ALA A 124 11.06 -9.24 8.23
C ALA A 124 12.09 -9.59 9.33
N LEU A 125 12.00 -8.94 10.49
CA LEU A 125 12.86 -9.25 11.64
C LEU A 125 12.61 -10.66 12.19
N ASP A 126 11.34 -11.06 12.31
CA ASP A 126 10.95 -12.42 12.70
C ASP A 126 11.49 -13.48 11.72
N ALA A 127 11.41 -13.22 10.42
CA ALA A 127 11.97 -14.12 9.40
C ALA A 127 13.51 -14.23 9.46
N LEU A 128 14.20 -13.13 9.79
CA LEU A 128 15.66 -13.12 9.98
C LEU A 128 16.06 -13.91 11.23
N ASP A 129 15.34 -13.75 12.34
CA ASP A 129 15.53 -14.51 13.57
C ASP A 129 15.33 -16.02 13.33
N ALA A 130 14.22 -16.39 12.70
CA ALA A 130 13.92 -17.78 12.37
C ALA A 130 15.01 -18.43 11.48
N ARG A 131 15.60 -17.68 10.56
CA ARG A 131 16.73 -18.16 9.75
C ARG A 131 17.98 -18.36 10.60
N ALA A 132 18.35 -17.38 11.41
CA ALA A 132 19.51 -17.48 12.30
C ALA A 132 19.39 -18.66 13.26
N TYR A 133 18.21 -18.87 13.82
CA TYR A 133 17.91 -20.01 14.68
C TYR A 133 18.02 -21.35 13.94
N ALA A 134 17.52 -21.43 12.70
CA ALA A 134 17.68 -22.64 11.88
C ALA A 134 19.16 -22.97 11.62
N ASP A 135 19.98 -21.95 11.34
CA ASP A 135 21.41 -22.11 11.09
C ASP A 135 22.15 -22.55 12.36
N GLU A 136 21.80 -21.99 13.53
CA GLU A 136 22.31 -22.44 14.84
C GLU A 136 22.01 -23.92 15.07
N ARG A 137 20.78 -24.36 14.78
CA ARG A 137 20.36 -25.76 14.96
C ARG A 137 21.05 -26.71 13.99
N ALA A 138 21.28 -26.28 12.75
CA ALA A 138 22.03 -27.06 11.77
C ALA A 138 23.49 -27.27 12.20
N GLN A 139 24.14 -26.22 12.74
CA GLN A 139 25.48 -26.30 13.31
C GLN A 139 25.54 -27.25 14.51
N ALA A 140 24.61 -27.12 15.46
CA ALA A 140 24.56 -27.97 16.64
C ALA A 140 24.35 -29.46 16.28
N ALA A 141 23.66 -29.75 15.18
CA ALA A 141 23.41 -31.11 14.69
C ALA A 141 24.56 -31.68 13.84
N GLY A 142 25.62 -30.90 13.55
CA GLY A 142 26.71 -31.32 12.65
C GLY A 142 26.29 -31.43 11.19
N ILE A 143 25.20 -30.76 10.80
CA ILE A 143 24.62 -30.75 9.44
C ILE A 143 24.87 -29.38 8.77
N ALA A 144 25.81 -28.60 9.31
CA ALA A 144 26.25 -27.37 8.68
C ALA A 144 26.89 -27.70 7.31
N PRO A 145 26.64 -26.90 6.26
CA PRO A 145 27.31 -27.04 4.97
C PRO A 145 28.83 -26.85 5.07
#